data_AF-A0A7Y2BKU6-F1
#
_entry.id   AF-A0A7Y2BKU6-F1
#
_cell.length_a   1.000
_cell.length_b   1.000
_cell.length_c   1.000
_cell.angle_alpha   90.00
_cell.angle_beta   90.00
_cell.angle_gamma   90.00
#
_symmetry.space_group_name_H-M   'P 1'
#
loop_
_entity.id
_entity.type
_entity.pdbx_description
1 polymer ?
#
loop_
_entity_poly.entity_id
_entity_poly.type
_entity_poly.pdbx_seq_one_letter_code
_entity_poly.pdbx_strand_id
1 'polypeptide(L)'
;MRSLFVTCAVVIGCAKPEPVQDPLDYLRIGVDPREEAIAVIEDLRRHGYTIGRRIEESGYVAFDASSGRDSTVRVVTTRGPSLSLQVPDVRWPERQWVKLAPGPRPDFDRDERRDVVVAIREPERTCLAWVQVSSDGFVAEVFRSKREWGDSPCVVEVDPNWPRLLLEVSVPGATSPDARVRVPVRATARSWALDDSPSAIVHWDRQIERRKQALEEATKRGDALSSDRLSSELDWLDQLRKAKEPVLEPAGDGEEAR
;
A
#
# COMPACT_ATOMS: atom_id res chain seq x y z
N MET A 1 29.94 -76.68 -19.79
CA MET A 1 29.54 -75.30 -20.14
C MET A 1 28.27 -74.95 -19.37
N ARG A 2 28.39 -74.16 -18.30
CA ARG A 2 27.25 -73.56 -17.58
C ARG A 2 27.67 -72.12 -17.23
N SER A 3 27.08 -71.16 -17.93
CA SER A 3 27.28 -69.72 -17.71
C SER A 3 26.59 -69.28 -16.43
N LEU A 4 27.35 -68.66 -15.51
CA LEU A 4 26.80 -67.88 -14.41
C LEU A 4 26.45 -66.48 -14.95
N PHE A 5 25.16 -66.18 -15.04
CA PHE A 5 24.67 -64.81 -15.18
C PHE A 5 24.64 -64.17 -13.78
N VAL A 6 25.48 -63.15 -13.58
CA VAL A 6 25.43 -62.27 -12.41
C VAL A 6 24.43 -61.16 -12.72
N THR A 7 23.23 -61.26 -12.14
CA THR A 7 22.21 -60.21 -12.23
C THR A 7 22.52 -59.14 -11.20
N CYS A 8 23.06 -58.01 -11.66
CA CYS A 8 23.32 -56.83 -10.85
C CYS A 8 21.99 -56.10 -10.59
N ALA A 9 21.41 -56.26 -9.40
CA ALA A 9 20.21 -55.54 -8.99
C ALA A 9 20.60 -54.10 -8.58
N VAL A 10 20.35 -53.14 -9.47
CA VAL A 10 20.46 -51.71 -9.17
C VAL A 10 19.27 -51.32 -8.30
N VAL A 11 19.51 -51.04 -7.02
CA VAL A 11 18.53 -50.41 -6.13
C VAL A 11 18.44 -48.95 -6.52
N ILE A 12 17.44 -48.59 -7.32
CA ILE A 12 17.05 -47.19 -7.55
C ILE A 12 16.35 -46.73 -6.26
N GLY A 13 17.13 -46.17 -5.34
CA GLY A 13 16.58 -45.43 -4.22
C GLY A 13 15.88 -44.18 -4.74
N CYS A 14 14.55 -44.17 -4.74
CA CYS A 14 13.77 -42.95 -4.87
C CYS A 14 14.05 -42.06 -3.66
N ALA A 15 15.10 -41.25 -3.71
CA ALA A 15 15.25 -40.10 -2.83
C ALA A 15 14.13 -39.12 -3.19
N LYS A 16 12.99 -39.20 -2.49
CA LYS A 16 12.08 -38.07 -2.44
C LYS A 16 12.90 -36.92 -1.83
N PRO A 17 12.98 -35.74 -2.46
CA PRO A 17 13.52 -34.58 -1.77
C PRO A 17 12.65 -34.39 -0.52
N GLU A 18 13.27 -34.48 0.66
CA GLU A 18 12.63 -34.01 1.87
C GLU A 18 12.26 -32.54 1.62
N PRO A 19 11.01 -32.13 1.90
CA PRO A 19 10.69 -30.72 1.82
C PRO A 19 11.67 -29.98 2.73
N VAL A 20 12.39 -29.01 2.17
CA VAL A 20 13.17 -28.08 2.97
C VAL A 20 12.14 -27.34 3.83
N GLN A 21 11.95 -27.78 5.07
CA GLN A 21 11.11 -27.08 6.02
C GLN A 21 11.87 -25.84 6.46
N ASP A 22 11.36 -24.66 6.11
CA ASP A 22 11.90 -23.42 6.64
C ASP A 22 11.68 -23.48 8.17
N PRO A 23 12.71 -23.32 9.01
CA PRO A 23 12.54 -23.19 10.45
C PRO A 23 11.48 -22.18 10.88
N LEU A 24 11.20 -21.17 10.06
CA LEU A 24 10.15 -20.18 10.27
C LEU A 24 8.72 -20.72 10.08
N ASP A 25 8.53 -21.87 9.43
CA ASP A 25 7.23 -22.50 9.23
C ASP A 25 6.66 -23.09 10.55
N TYR A 26 7.54 -23.46 11.49
CA TYR A 26 7.16 -24.12 12.74
C TYR A 26 7.66 -23.44 14.02
N LEU A 27 8.71 -22.61 13.97
CA LEU A 27 9.18 -21.87 15.13
C LEU A 27 8.39 -20.56 15.30
N ARG A 28 7.29 -20.61 16.04
CA ARG A 28 6.50 -19.43 16.41
C ARG A 28 6.92 -18.93 17.79
N ILE A 29 7.96 -18.09 17.86
CA ILE A 29 8.20 -17.25 19.04
C ILE A 29 7.33 -16.01 18.85
N GLY A 30 6.22 -15.95 19.56
CA GLY A 30 5.30 -14.82 19.52
C GLY A 30 5.29 -14.01 20.82
N VAL A 31 4.86 -12.76 20.72
CA VAL A 31 4.60 -11.89 21.87
C VAL A 31 3.11 -11.61 21.98
N ASP A 32 2.64 -11.21 23.17
CA ASP A 32 1.33 -10.57 23.28
C ASP A 32 1.43 -9.16 22.66
N PRO A 33 0.68 -8.85 21.59
CA PRO A 33 0.78 -7.56 20.92
C PRO A 33 0.43 -6.37 21.81
N ARG A 34 -0.45 -6.57 22.81
CA ARG A 34 -0.87 -5.52 23.74
C ARG A 34 0.21 -5.22 24.74
N GLU A 35 0.81 -6.25 25.35
CA GLU A 35 1.90 -6.07 26.30
C GLU A 35 3.13 -5.47 25.62
N GLU A 36 3.50 -5.98 24.45
CA GLU A 36 4.61 -5.44 23.66
C GLU A 36 4.35 -3.98 23.26
N ALA A 37 3.14 -3.66 22.78
CA ALA A 37 2.80 -2.27 22.45
C ALA A 37 2.84 -1.35 23.68
N ILE A 38 2.46 -1.81 24.87
CA ILE A 38 2.60 -1.05 26.12
C ILE A 38 4.08 -0.76 26.40
N ALA A 39 4.94 -1.77 26.32
CA ALA A 39 6.38 -1.59 26.54
C ALA A 39 6.99 -0.58 25.56
N VAL A 40 6.66 -0.67 24.27
CA VAL A 40 7.13 0.29 23.24
C VAL A 40 6.58 1.69 23.50
N ILE A 41 5.31 1.82 23.89
CA ILE A 41 4.69 3.11 24.23
C ILE A 41 5.38 3.75 25.43
N GLU A 42 5.68 2.99 26.48
CA GLU A 42 6.40 3.47 27.65
C GLU A 42 7.80 3.94 27.29
N ASP A 43 8.51 3.18 26.44
CA ASP A 43 9.82 3.59 25.96
C ASP A 43 9.77 4.91 25.17
N LEU A 44 8.82 5.05 24.24
CA LEU A 44 8.62 6.29 23.48
C LEU A 44 8.32 7.48 24.39
N ARG A 45 7.48 7.29 25.42
CA ARG A 45 7.20 8.33 26.42
C ARG A 45 8.44 8.76 27.19
N ARG A 46 9.31 7.82 27.59
CA ARG A 46 10.59 8.15 28.23
C ARG A 46 11.50 9.00 27.34
N HIS A 47 11.37 8.84 26.02
CA HIS A 47 12.09 9.62 25.01
C HIS A 47 11.33 10.89 24.56
N GLY A 48 10.31 11.32 25.31
CA GLY A 48 9.61 12.59 25.08
C GLY A 48 8.53 12.55 24.01
N TYR A 49 8.19 11.37 23.48
CA TYR A 49 7.07 11.26 22.54
C TYR A 49 5.72 11.34 23.26
N THR A 50 4.79 12.08 22.67
CA THR A 50 3.38 12.05 23.00
C THR A 50 2.69 11.01 22.12
N ILE A 51 1.98 10.06 22.75
CA ILE A 51 1.20 9.05 22.04
C ILE A 51 -0.10 9.66 21.57
N GLY A 52 -0.39 9.54 20.28
CA GLY A 52 -1.64 9.96 19.67
C GLY A 52 -2.66 8.83 19.69
N ARG A 53 -3.14 8.43 18.51
CA ARG A 53 -4.17 7.39 18.42
C ARG A 53 -3.56 6.03 18.71
N ARG A 54 -4.35 5.17 19.38
CA ARG A 54 -4.10 3.73 19.53
C ARG A 54 -5.31 2.97 19.00
N ILE A 55 -5.04 1.91 18.26
CA ILE A 55 -6.00 1.00 17.68
C ILE A 55 -5.64 -0.39 18.18
N GLU A 56 -6.62 -1.09 18.73
CA GLU A 56 -6.48 -2.49 19.10
C GLU A 56 -7.43 -3.31 18.24
N GLU A 57 -6.89 -4.35 17.63
CA GLU A 57 -7.62 -5.32 16.82
C GLU A 57 -7.20 -6.73 17.24
N SER A 58 -7.93 -7.73 16.75
CA SER A 58 -7.55 -9.12 16.98
C SER A 58 -6.22 -9.42 16.28
N GLY A 59 -5.16 -9.65 17.08
CA GLY A 59 -3.83 -10.02 16.61
C GLY A 59 -2.85 -8.87 16.38
N TYR A 60 -3.26 -7.61 16.55
CA TYR A 60 -2.33 -6.48 16.47
C TYR A 60 -2.77 -5.23 17.25
N VAL A 61 -1.79 -4.38 17.56
CA VAL A 61 -1.99 -3.02 18.08
C VAL A 61 -1.25 -2.05 17.17
N ALA A 62 -1.94 -1.01 16.70
CA ALA A 62 -1.34 0.08 15.95
C ALA A 62 -1.43 1.39 16.73
N PHE A 63 -0.39 2.21 16.71
CA PHE A 63 -0.43 3.53 17.34
C PHE A 63 0.46 4.53 16.63
N ASP A 64 0.13 5.81 16.78
CA ASP A 64 0.99 6.92 16.39
C ASP A 64 1.56 7.66 17.60
N ALA A 65 2.73 8.27 17.40
CA ALA A 65 3.38 9.10 18.40
C ALA A 65 4.14 10.25 17.74
N SER A 66 4.34 11.35 18.45
CA SER A 66 5.07 12.53 17.96
C SER A 66 5.90 13.21 19.04
N SER A 67 7.02 13.81 18.64
CA SER A 67 7.92 14.60 19.48
C SER A 67 8.54 15.72 18.65
N GLY A 68 8.08 16.97 18.84
CA GLY A 68 8.54 18.09 18.03
C GLY A 68 8.23 17.91 16.54
N ARG A 69 9.26 17.74 15.72
CA ARG A 69 9.13 17.45 14.27
C ARG A 69 9.09 15.96 13.95
N ASP A 70 9.42 15.12 14.93
CA ASP A 70 9.49 13.69 14.74
C ASP A 70 8.10 13.08 14.92
N SER A 71 7.78 12.10 14.08
CA SER A 71 6.53 11.35 14.20
C SER A 71 6.73 9.91 13.79
N THR A 72 5.96 9.01 14.37
CA THR A 72 6.05 7.59 14.06
C THR A 72 4.69 6.92 14.11
N VAL A 73 4.51 5.92 13.25
CA VAL A 73 3.44 4.94 13.35
C VAL A 73 4.06 3.56 13.52
N ARG A 74 3.56 2.82 14.51
CA ARG A 74 3.99 1.47 14.82
C ARG A 74 2.80 0.51 14.67
N VAL A 75 3.07 -0.68 14.15
CA VAL A 75 2.14 -1.82 14.20
C VAL A 75 2.87 -2.97 14.86
N VAL A 76 2.33 -3.42 15.99
CA VAL A 76 2.82 -4.53 16.79
C VAL A 76 1.86 -5.68 16.60
N THR A 77 2.36 -6.84 16.17
CA THR A 77 1.56 -8.05 15.96
C THR A 77 2.04 -9.16 16.90
N THR A 78 1.49 -10.35 16.77
CA THR A 78 1.94 -11.53 17.50
C THR A 78 3.39 -11.90 17.19
N ARG A 79 3.99 -11.35 16.12
CA ARG A 79 5.40 -11.52 15.78
C ARG A 79 6.32 -10.45 16.41
N GLY A 80 5.75 -9.49 17.14
CA GLY A 80 6.45 -8.31 17.65
C GLY A 80 6.21 -7.06 16.80
N PRO A 81 7.09 -6.06 16.86
CA PRO A 81 6.99 -4.86 16.03
C PRO A 81 7.18 -5.19 14.53
N SER A 82 6.08 -5.25 13.78
CA SER A 82 6.09 -5.62 12.35
C SER A 82 6.13 -4.42 11.40
N LEU A 83 5.70 -3.24 11.85
CA LEU A 83 5.85 -2.00 11.08
C LEU A 83 6.38 -0.88 11.96
N SER A 84 7.33 -0.14 11.38
CA SER A 84 7.83 1.11 11.94
C SER A 84 8.01 2.13 10.83
N LEU A 85 7.03 3.02 10.70
CA LEU A 85 7.16 4.23 9.89
C LEU A 85 7.60 5.35 10.82
N GLN A 86 8.70 6.01 10.48
CA GLN A 86 9.24 7.13 11.25
C GLN A 86 9.53 8.27 10.28
N VAL A 87 9.32 9.49 10.76
CA VAL A 87 9.70 10.72 10.09
C VAL A 87 10.52 11.55 11.07
N PRO A 88 11.67 12.10 10.66
CA PRO A 88 12.28 12.00 9.32
C PRO A 88 12.81 10.60 8.99
N ASP A 89 12.74 10.20 7.70
CA ASP A 89 13.37 8.98 7.16
C ASP A 89 14.25 9.37 5.97
N VAL A 90 15.53 8.97 5.99
CA VAL A 90 16.49 9.28 4.93
C VAL A 90 16.12 8.66 3.58
N ARG A 91 15.31 7.59 3.58
CA ARG A 91 14.83 6.93 2.35
C ARG A 91 13.68 7.69 1.69
N TRP A 92 12.96 8.51 2.47
CA TRP A 92 11.81 9.30 2.02
C TRP A 92 11.87 10.71 2.64
N PRO A 93 12.87 11.51 2.24
CA PRO A 93 13.13 12.83 2.84
C PRO A 93 11.98 13.83 2.65
N GLU A 94 11.09 13.59 1.70
CA GLU A 94 9.91 14.40 1.41
C GLU A 94 8.80 14.28 2.47
N ARG A 95 8.81 13.22 3.29
CA ARG A 95 7.79 13.00 4.32
C ARG A 95 7.99 13.97 5.48
N GLN A 96 6.96 14.75 5.79
CA GLN A 96 6.98 15.78 6.83
C GLN A 96 6.43 15.30 8.16
N TRP A 97 5.40 14.44 8.15
CA TRP A 97 4.91 13.73 9.33
C TRP A 97 4.13 12.47 8.95
N VAL A 98 3.99 11.55 9.90
CA VAL A 98 3.11 10.37 9.82
C VAL A 98 2.21 10.28 11.05
N LYS A 99 0.98 9.80 10.86
CA LYS A 99 0.05 9.46 11.95
C LYS A 99 -0.98 8.43 11.50
N LEU A 100 -1.67 7.78 12.42
CA LEU A 100 -2.81 6.96 12.04
C LEU A 100 -3.93 7.86 11.48
N ALA A 101 -4.50 7.45 10.36
CA ALA A 101 -5.61 8.18 9.76
C ALA A 101 -6.83 8.21 10.70
N PRO A 102 -7.65 9.28 10.66
CA PRO A 102 -8.93 9.27 11.35
C PRO A 102 -9.81 8.13 10.82
N GLY A 103 -10.74 7.66 11.65
CA GLY A 103 -11.69 6.64 11.22
C GLY A 103 -12.81 7.26 10.39
N PRO A 104 -13.74 6.45 9.87
CA PRO A 104 -13.79 4.98 9.91
C PRO A 104 -12.66 4.27 9.15
N ARG A 105 -12.36 3.02 9.53
CA ARG A 105 -11.30 2.20 8.92
C ARG A 105 -11.91 1.11 8.05
N PRO A 106 -11.35 0.86 6.86
CA PRO A 106 -11.84 -0.17 5.96
C PRO A 106 -11.49 -1.58 6.46
N ASP A 107 -12.17 -2.57 5.89
CA ASP A 107 -11.88 -4.00 5.97
C ASP A 107 -11.95 -4.51 4.52
N PHE A 108 -10.86 -4.32 3.78
CA PHE A 108 -10.84 -4.55 2.33
C PHE A 108 -10.73 -6.03 1.94
N ASP A 109 -10.17 -6.88 2.81
CA ASP A 109 -10.16 -8.34 2.63
C ASP A 109 -11.41 -9.03 3.22
N ARG A 110 -12.24 -8.29 3.97
CA ARG A 110 -13.46 -8.81 4.61
C ARG A 110 -13.17 -9.94 5.59
N ASP A 111 -12.05 -9.82 6.30
CA ASP A 111 -11.63 -10.79 7.31
C ASP A 111 -12.15 -10.44 8.73
N GLU A 112 -13.04 -9.45 8.82
CA GLU A 112 -13.62 -8.88 10.04
C GLU A 112 -12.61 -8.11 10.89
N ARG A 113 -11.37 -7.93 10.43
CA ARG A 113 -10.34 -7.12 11.06
C ARG A 113 -10.07 -5.91 10.18
N ARG A 114 -10.31 -4.74 10.76
CA ARG A 114 -10.11 -3.50 10.01
C ARG A 114 -8.63 -3.31 9.72
N ASP A 115 -8.34 -2.78 8.54
CA ASP A 115 -7.00 -2.46 8.07
C ASP A 115 -6.37 -1.29 8.85
N VAL A 116 -5.05 -1.14 8.69
CA VAL A 116 -4.30 0.03 9.17
C VAL A 116 -4.17 1.03 8.04
N VAL A 117 -4.59 2.27 8.29
CA VAL A 117 -4.42 3.38 7.35
C VAL A 117 -3.55 4.45 8.00
N VAL A 118 -2.45 4.79 7.33
CA VAL A 118 -1.48 5.78 7.80
C VAL A 118 -1.59 7.04 6.95
N ALA A 119 -1.85 8.18 7.58
CA ALA A 119 -1.74 9.46 6.91
C ALA A 119 -0.27 9.91 6.93
N ILE A 120 0.26 10.17 5.73
CA ILE A 120 1.62 10.63 5.46
C ILE A 120 1.52 12.02 4.85
N ARG A 121 2.14 13.02 5.47
CA ARG A 121 2.21 14.36 4.90
C ARG A 121 3.45 14.52 4.04
N GLU A 122 3.22 15.00 2.83
CA GLU A 122 4.23 15.52 1.91
C GLU A 122 4.03 17.05 1.78
N PRO A 123 4.95 17.81 1.16
CA PRO A 123 4.84 19.27 1.11
C PRO A 123 3.51 19.78 0.57
N GLU A 124 3.00 19.15 -0.50
CA GLU A 124 1.84 19.61 -1.25
C GLU A 124 0.57 18.81 -0.98
N ARG A 125 0.68 17.65 -0.31
CA ARG A 125 -0.45 16.72 -0.15
C ARG A 125 -0.33 15.86 1.10
N THR A 126 -1.44 15.20 1.43
CA THR A 126 -1.46 14.16 2.45
C THR A 126 -1.90 12.87 1.77
N CYS A 127 -1.06 11.85 1.82
CA CYS A 127 -1.31 10.53 1.27
C CYS A 127 -1.74 9.56 2.36
N LEU A 128 -2.62 8.64 2.01
CA LEU A 128 -3.02 7.54 2.86
C LEU A 128 -2.28 6.29 2.39
N ALA A 129 -1.44 5.72 3.25
CA ALA A 129 -0.85 4.41 3.02
C ALA A 129 -1.76 3.35 3.65
N TRP A 130 -2.23 2.41 2.83
CA TRP A 130 -2.95 1.24 3.30
C TRP A 130 -1.96 0.13 3.63
N VAL A 131 -2.04 -0.32 4.88
CA VAL A 131 -1.23 -1.35 5.47
C VAL A 131 -2.14 -2.51 5.89
N GLN A 132 -1.97 -3.66 5.25
CA GLN A 132 -2.66 -4.90 5.61
C GLN A 132 -1.86 -5.66 6.66
N VAL A 133 -2.55 -6.27 7.63
CA VAL A 133 -1.96 -7.16 8.64
C VAL A 133 -2.52 -8.56 8.46
N SER A 134 -1.68 -9.52 8.07
CA SER A 134 -2.13 -10.90 7.85
C SER A 134 -2.51 -11.60 9.16
N SER A 135 -3.24 -12.72 9.06
CA SER A 135 -3.55 -13.61 10.19
C SER A 135 -2.30 -14.08 10.94
N ASP A 136 -1.19 -14.26 10.23
CA ASP A 136 0.08 -14.71 10.79
C ASP A 136 0.93 -13.56 11.35
N GLY A 137 0.42 -12.32 11.32
CA GLY A 137 1.08 -11.14 11.90
C GLY A 137 2.13 -10.48 10.99
N PHE A 138 2.13 -10.80 9.70
CA PHE A 138 2.93 -10.07 8.69
C PHE A 138 2.23 -8.78 8.28
N VAL A 139 3.02 -7.79 7.89
CA VAL A 139 2.53 -6.48 7.48
C VAL A 139 2.99 -6.15 6.07
N ALA A 140 2.07 -5.68 5.22
CA ALA A 140 2.37 -5.29 3.85
C ALA A 140 1.69 -3.97 3.48
N GLU A 141 2.44 -3.06 2.84
CA GLU A 141 1.89 -1.89 2.17
C GLU A 141 1.32 -2.30 0.80
N VAL A 142 0.07 -1.96 0.54
CA VAL A 142 -0.65 -2.42 -0.67
C VAL A 142 -0.32 -1.59 -1.91
N PHE A 143 -0.15 -0.28 -1.75
CA PHE A 143 0.24 0.61 -2.85
C PHE A 143 1.74 0.86 -2.82
N ARG A 144 2.46 0.37 -3.83
CA ARG A 144 3.88 0.70 -4.05
C ARG A 144 4.04 1.44 -5.36
N SER A 145 5.05 2.31 -5.45
CA SER A 145 5.46 2.92 -6.71
C SER A 145 5.69 1.85 -7.79
N LYS A 146 5.05 1.99 -8.96
CA LYS A 146 5.45 1.29 -10.19
C LYS A 146 5.45 2.29 -11.34
N ARG A 147 6.43 2.14 -12.25
CA ARG A 147 6.57 2.99 -13.44
C ARG A 147 5.32 3.07 -14.31
N GLU A 148 4.53 2.00 -14.35
CA GLU A 148 3.35 1.85 -15.21
C GLU A 148 2.18 2.77 -14.83
N TRP A 149 2.16 3.31 -13.60
CA TRP A 149 1.09 4.18 -13.11
C TRP A 149 1.60 5.33 -12.24
N GLY A 150 2.88 5.67 -12.36
CA GLY A 150 3.51 6.85 -11.75
C GLY A 150 4.38 6.55 -10.52
N ASP A 151 5.40 7.38 -10.32
CA ASP A 151 6.48 7.11 -9.36
C ASP A 151 6.08 7.31 -7.88
N SER A 152 4.87 7.81 -7.59
CA SER A 152 4.45 8.08 -6.20
C SER A 152 2.92 8.10 -6.04
N PRO A 153 2.30 6.91 -6.05
CA PRO A 153 0.86 6.79 -5.89
C PRO A 153 0.40 7.21 -4.51
N CYS A 154 -0.70 7.95 -4.48
CA CYS A 154 -1.19 8.57 -3.25
C CYS A 154 -2.68 8.30 -3.12
N VAL A 155 -3.08 7.47 -2.15
CA VAL A 155 -4.50 7.35 -1.82
C VAL A 155 -4.93 8.66 -1.15
N VAL A 156 -5.86 9.38 -1.76
CA VAL A 156 -6.34 10.68 -1.26
C VAL A 156 -7.65 10.54 -0.49
N GLU A 157 -8.40 9.48 -0.73
CA GLU A 157 -9.67 9.20 -0.06
C GLU A 157 -9.87 7.69 0.08
N VAL A 158 -10.41 7.30 1.24
CA VAL A 158 -10.85 5.94 1.54
C VAL A 158 -12.35 6.01 1.79
N ASP A 159 -13.14 5.32 0.95
CA ASP A 159 -14.54 5.09 1.27
C ASP A 159 -14.60 4.00 2.36
N PRO A 160 -15.16 4.29 3.53
CA PRO A 160 -15.20 3.32 4.61
C PRO A 160 -16.38 2.35 4.53
N ASN A 161 -17.41 2.68 3.73
CA ASN A 161 -18.63 1.89 3.62
C ASN A 161 -18.63 1.01 2.37
N TRP A 162 -17.65 1.20 1.49
CA TRP A 162 -17.46 0.46 0.27
C TRP A 162 -15.96 0.30 0.01
N PRO A 163 -15.45 -0.81 -0.54
CA PRO A 163 -14.02 -1.03 -0.71
C PRO A 163 -13.42 -0.19 -1.87
N ARG A 164 -13.63 1.14 -1.83
CA ARG A 164 -13.25 2.10 -2.84
C ARG A 164 -12.23 3.06 -2.27
N LEU A 165 -11.26 3.36 -3.11
CA LEU A 165 -10.21 4.30 -2.83
C LEU A 165 -10.15 5.29 -3.99
N LEU A 166 -9.89 6.55 -3.68
CA LEU A 166 -9.51 7.50 -4.70
C LEU A 166 -7.99 7.58 -4.71
N LEU A 167 -7.41 7.13 -5.81
CA LEU A 167 -5.98 7.07 -6.00
C LEU A 167 -5.53 8.24 -6.88
N GLU A 168 -4.61 9.06 -6.39
CA GLU A 168 -3.95 10.11 -7.17
C GLU A 168 -2.63 9.57 -7.73
N VAL A 169 -2.47 9.69 -9.04
CA VAL A 169 -1.30 9.21 -9.79
C VAL A 169 -0.73 10.32 -10.67
N SER A 170 0.59 10.32 -10.85
CA SER A 170 1.26 11.22 -11.78
C SER A 170 0.98 10.81 -13.23
N VAL A 171 0.97 11.79 -14.14
CA VAL A 171 0.87 11.53 -15.59
C VAL A 171 2.27 11.21 -16.13
N PRO A 172 2.51 9.98 -16.64
CA PRO A 172 3.82 9.62 -17.18
C PRO A 172 4.21 10.51 -18.37
N GLY A 173 5.44 11.02 -18.36
CA GLY A 173 5.99 11.82 -19.47
C GLY A 173 5.42 13.23 -19.61
N ALA A 174 4.56 13.68 -18.69
CA ALA A 174 4.07 15.05 -18.68
C ALA A 174 5.23 16.04 -18.44
N THR A 175 5.20 17.16 -19.16
CA THR A 175 6.19 18.25 -19.01
C THR A 175 6.06 18.96 -17.66
N SER A 176 4.86 18.92 -17.08
CA SER A 176 4.55 19.52 -15.78
C SER A 176 4.64 18.46 -14.68
N PRO A 177 5.49 18.63 -13.66
CA PRO A 177 5.67 17.63 -12.59
C PRO A 177 4.46 17.51 -11.64
N ASP A 178 3.54 18.47 -11.69
CA ASP A 178 2.28 18.50 -10.95
C ASP A 178 1.11 17.88 -11.75
N ALA A 179 1.33 17.41 -12.98
CA ALA A 179 0.31 16.75 -13.79
C ALA A 179 -0.15 15.45 -13.12
N ARG A 180 -1.39 15.43 -12.63
CA ARG A 180 -1.92 14.33 -11.82
C ARG A 180 -3.38 14.07 -12.11
N VAL A 181 -3.76 12.81 -12.02
CA VAL A 181 -5.13 12.36 -12.20
C VAL A 181 -5.59 11.55 -11.00
N ARG A 182 -6.89 11.60 -10.72
CA ARG A 182 -7.51 10.86 -9.63
C ARG A 182 -8.42 9.79 -10.18
N VAL A 183 -8.13 8.55 -9.84
CA VAL A 183 -8.84 7.38 -10.34
C VAL A 183 -9.48 6.60 -9.20
N PRO A 184 -10.79 6.31 -9.30
CA PRO A 184 -11.43 5.41 -8.35
C PRO A 184 -10.92 3.99 -8.60
N VAL A 185 -10.44 3.36 -7.53
CA VAL A 185 -10.00 1.97 -7.53
C VAL A 185 -10.82 1.17 -6.53
N ARG A 186 -11.05 -0.10 -6.85
CA ARG A 186 -11.64 -1.08 -5.96
C ARG A 186 -10.53 -1.95 -5.40
N ALA A 187 -10.40 -1.97 -4.09
CA ALA A 187 -9.47 -2.85 -3.40
C ALA A 187 -10.16 -4.18 -3.06
N THR A 188 -9.46 -5.29 -3.23
CA THR A 188 -9.89 -6.63 -2.83
C THR A 188 -8.72 -7.40 -2.25
N ALA A 189 -8.67 -7.50 -0.92
CA ALA A 189 -7.59 -8.12 -0.19
C ALA A 189 -6.19 -7.59 -0.55
N ARG A 190 -5.43 -8.31 -1.39
CA ARG A 190 -4.11 -7.87 -1.85
C ARG A 190 -4.14 -7.21 -3.22
N SER A 191 -5.20 -7.40 -4.00
CA SER A 191 -5.29 -6.81 -5.34
C SER A 191 -6.14 -5.56 -5.35
N TRP A 192 -5.99 -4.78 -6.40
CA TRP A 192 -6.87 -3.66 -6.68
C TRP A 192 -7.02 -3.51 -8.19
N ALA A 193 -8.15 -2.97 -8.60
CA ALA A 193 -8.46 -2.71 -10.01
C ALA A 193 -9.14 -1.35 -10.15
N LEU A 194 -9.13 -0.80 -11.36
CA LEU A 194 -9.95 0.37 -11.66
C LEU A 194 -11.43 0.04 -11.40
N ASP A 195 -12.12 0.94 -10.73
CA ASP A 195 -13.53 0.73 -10.44
C ASP A 195 -14.40 1.06 -11.66
N ASP A 196 -15.11 0.06 -12.17
CA ASP A 196 -16.00 0.13 -13.34
C ASP A 196 -17.49 0.28 -12.98
N SER A 197 -17.80 0.41 -11.70
CA SER A 197 -19.17 0.61 -11.21
C SER A 197 -19.84 1.90 -11.75
N PRO A 198 -21.19 1.97 -11.77
CA PRO A 198 -21.90 3.17 -12.23
C PRO A 198 -21.49 4.46 -11.51
N SER A 199 -21.28 4.41 -10.20
CA SER A 199 -20.84 5.58 -9.42
C SER A 199 -19.41 6.00 -9.73
N ALA A 200 -18.51 5.05 -10.03
CA ALA A 200 -17.17 5.35 -10.47
C ALA A 200 -17.18 5.98 -11.87
N ILE A 201 -18.00 5.47 -12.80
CA ILE A 201 -18.19 6.05 -14.13
C ILE A 201 -18.66 7.52 -14.01
N VAL A 202 -19.63 7.80 -13.14
CA VAL A 202 -20.08 9.19 -12.88
C VAL A 202 -18.94 10.07 -12.34
N HIS A 203 -18.07 9.53 -11.48
CA HIS A 203 -16.89 10.25 -11.02
C HIS A 203 -15.92 10.55 -12.18
N TRP A 204 -15.61 9.54 -13.01
CA TRP A 204 -14.76 9.68 -14.20
C TRP A 204 -15.28 10.78 -15.14
N ASP A 205 -16.57 10.71 -15.51
CA ASP A 205 -17.17 11.67 -16.43
C ASP A 205 -17.11 13.09 -15.86
N ARG A 206 -17.33 13.26 -14.56
CA ARG A 206 -17.21 14.56 -13.88
C ARG A 206 -15.77 15.10 -13.90
N GLN A 207 -14.76 14.25 -13.70
CA GLN A 207 -13.35 14.66 -13.73
C GLN A 207 -12.93 15.09 -15.14
N ILE A 208 -13.37 14.35 -16.16
CA ILE A 208 -13.09 14.66 -17.57
C ILE A 208 -13.75 15.98 -17.95
N GLU A 209 -15.04 16.15 -17.63
CA GLU A 209 -15.79 17.35 -17.99
C GLU A 209 -15.21 18.61 -17.35
N ARG A 210 -14.86 18.54 -16.05
CA ARG A 210 -14.18 19.65 -15.35
C ARG A 210 -12.86 20.04 -15.99
N ARG A 211 -12.06 19.05 -16.42
CA ARG A 211 -10.76 19.31 -17.07
C ARG A 211 -10.92 19.86 -18.48
N LYS A 212 -11.91 19.40 -19.25
CA LYS A 212 -12.25 19.99 -20.56
C LYS A 212 -12.61 21.46 -20.43
N GLN A 213 -13.49 21.79 -19.49
CA GLN A 213 -13.87 23.18 -19.21
C GLN A 213 -12.65 24.03 -18.81
N ALA A 214 -11.81 23.51 -17.90
CA ALA A 214 -10.59 24.20 -17.49
C ALA A 214 -9.58 24.38 -18.65
N LEU A 215 -9.48 23.41 -19.56
CA LEU A 215 -8.62 23.48 -20.74
C LEU A 215 -9.11 24.55 -21.72
N GLU A 216 -10.42 24.61 -21.95
CA GLU A 216 -11.02 25.68 -22.77
C GLU A 216 -10.75 27.07 -22.17
N GLU A 217 -10.87 27.22 -20.85
CA GLU A 217 -10.58 28.46 -20.15
C GLU A 217 -9.09 28.84 -20.18
N ALA A 218 -8.18 27.87 -20.01
CA ALA A 218 -6.74 28.09 -20.12
C ALA A 218 -6.36 28.52 -21.54
N THR A 219 -6.94 27.87 -22.55
CA THR A 219 -6.72 28.19 -23.97
C THR A 219 -7.23 29.58 -24.31
N LYS A 220 -8.44 29.96 -23.86
CA LYS A 220 -8.99 31.32 -24.04
C LYS A 220 -8.11 32.40 -23.41
N ARG A 221 -7.42 32.07 -22.31
CA ARG A 221 -6.50 32.99 -21.61
C ARG A 221 -5.08 32.98 -22.18
N GLY A 222 -4.75 32.08 -23.11
CA GLY A 222 -3.40 31.91 -23.65
C GLY A 222 -2.40 31.32 -22.63
N ASP A 223 -2.89 30.59 -21.62
CA ASP A 223 -2.06 29.94 -20.61
C ASP A 223 -1.55 28.58 -21.13
N ALA A 224 -0.44 28.62 -21.87
CA ALA A 224 0.15 27.44 -22.51
C ALA A 224 0.52 26.33 -21.50
N LEU A 225 1.07 26.69 -20.34
CA LEU A 225 1.47 25.70 -19.32
C LEU A 225 0.28 24.94 -18.76
N SER A 226 -0.79 25.65 -18.41
CA SER A 226 -2.02 25.00 -17.93
C SER A 226 -2.68 24.17 -19.03
N SER A 227 -2.69 24.66 -20.27
CA SER A 227 -3.26 23.92 -21.40
C SER A 227 -2.53 22.61 -21.68
N ASP A 228 -1.19 22.62 -21.72
CA ASP A 228 -0.38 21.42 -21.98
C ASP A 228 -0.54 20.38 -20.86
N ARG A 229 -0.55 20.84 -19.60
CA ARG A 229 -0.81 19.97 -18.44
C ARG A 229 -2.20 19.33 -18.51
N LEU A 230 -3.25 20.13 -18.75
CA LEU A 230 -4.63 19.64 -18.79
C LEU A 230 -4.87 18.70 -19.98
N SER A 231 -4.23 18.95 -21.12
CA SER A 231 -4.26 18.04 -22.26
C SER A 231 -3.65 16.68 -21.89
N SER A 232 -2.45 16.69 -21.28
CA SER A 232 -1.76 15.48 -20.84
C SER A 232 -2.58 14.68 -19.80
N GLU A 233 -3.22 15.37 -18.85
CA GLU A 233 -4.11 14.76 -17.86
C GLU A 233 -5.36 14.13 -18.52
N LEU A 234 -5.96 14.79 -19.50
CA LEU A 234 -7.12 14.27 -20.23
C LEU A 234 -6.77 13.03 -21.07
N ASP A 235 -5.64 13.07 -21.78
CA ASP A 235 -5.17 11.93 -22.57
C ASP A 235 -4.89 10.73 -21.66
N TRP A 236 -4.28 10.96 -20.50
CA TRP A 236 -4.02 9.91 -19.53
C TRP A 236 -5.29 9.32 -18.91
N LEU A 237 -6.27 10.15 -18.57
CA LEU A 237 -7.58 9.68 -18.10
C LEU A 237 -8.29 8.81 -19.15
N ASP A 238 -8.22 9.18 -20.43
CA ASP A 238 -8.82 8.39 -21.52
C ASP A 238 -8.11 7.04 -21.71
N GLN A 239 -6.77 7.03 -21.64
CA GLN A 239 -6.00 5.78 -21.68
C GLN A 239 -6.36 4.85 -20.52
N LEU A 240 -6.40 5.35 -19.28
CA LEU A 240 -6.74 4.55 -18.11
C LEU A 240 -8.17 4.00 -18.20
N ARG A 241 -9.12 4.77 -18.71
CA ARG A 241 -10.51 4.31 -18.91
C ARG A 241 -10.63 3.21 -19.96
N LYS A 242 -9.78 3.25 -21.00
CA LYS A 242 -9.76 2.27 -22.10
C LYS A 242 -8.92 1.03 -21.79
N ALA A 243 -8.04 1.10 -20.79
CA ALA A 243 -7.25 -0.03 -20.37
C ALA A 243 -8.19 -1.16 -19.92
N LYS A 244 -8.21 -2.27 -20.68
CA LYS A 244 -8.84 -3.51 -20.22
C LYS A 244 -8.06 -3.96 -19.00
N GLU A 245 -8.72 -3.89 -17.83
CA GLU A 245 -8.20 -4.30 -16.52
C GLU A 245 -6.68 -4.18 -16.43
N PRO A 246 -6.13 -3.02 -16.05
CA PRO A 246 -4.81 -3.05 -15.47
C PRO A 246 -4.96 -3.91 -14.22
N VAL A 247 -4.60 -5.19 -14.33
CA VAL A 247 -4.41 -6.08 -13.20
C VAL A 247 -3.19 -5.49 -12.51
N LEU A 248 -3.47 -4.56 -11.61
CA LEU A 248 -2.45 -3.89 -10.84
C LEU A 248 -2.13 -4.87 -9.73
N GLU A 249 -1.26 -5.81 -10.08
CA GLU A 249 -0.90 -6.88 -9.17
C GLU A 249 -0.35 -6.25 -7.89
N PRO A 250 -0.75 -6.79 -6.71
CA PRO A 250 -0.11 -6.46 -5.46
C PRO A 250 1.41 -6.48 -5.62
N ALA A 251 2.10 -5.67 -4.84
CA ALA A 251 3.49 -5.95 -4.63
C ALA A 251 3.61 -7.38 -4.07
N GLY A 252 4.38 -8.23 -4.75
CA GLY A 252 4.74 -9.54 -4.23
C GLY A 252 5.25 -9.41 -2.79
N ASP A 253 4.91 -10.42 -2.01
CA ASP A 253 5.52 -10.79 -0.75
C ASP A 253 7.01 -10.46 -0.85
N GLY A 254 7.56 -9.67 0.07
CA GLY A 254 8.93 -9.18 0.02
C GLY A 254 10.00 -10.27 0.23
N GLU A 255 9.85 -11.43 -0.39
CA GLU A 255 10.85 -12.51 -0.39
C GLU A 255 12.03 -12.23 -1.33
N GLU A 256 11.90 -11.36 -2.33
CA GLU A 256 13.01 -11.08 -3.28
C GLU A 256 14.01 -10.03 -2.79
N ALA A 257 14.00 -9.66 -1.51
CA ALA A 257 15.03 -8.82 -0.90
C ALA A 257 15.83 -9.60 0.15
N ARG A 258 16.46 -10.70 -0.26
CA ARG A 258 17.58 -11.34 0.45
C ARG A 258 18.64 -11.84 -0.53
#